data_AF-A0A1L9TXR7-F1
#
_entry.id   AF-A0A1L9TXR7-F1
#
_cell.length_a   1.000
_cell.length_b   1.000
_cell.length_c   1.000
_cell.angle_alpha   90.00
_cell.angle_beta   90.00
_cell.angle_gamma   90.00
#
_symmetry.space_group_name_H-M   'P 1'
#
loop_
_entity.id
_entity.type
_entity.pdbx_description
1 polymer ?
#
loop_
_entity_poly.entity_id
_entity_poly.type
_entity_poly.pdbx_seq_one_letter_code
_entity_poly.pdbx_strand_id
1 'polypeptide(L)'
;MSQPTSGLFDARGSDYELAYASPKLFPTTYDDPAFAQPGILGPDGRRRRALHCISDPDITPVSAGGFINEDLRAGGPYLCKLPMDIEFLRPSHPFYEPLYAPESNVMQRVREILVEWKVAYTDINVMLQTWRFCRERGGVPTISILASRGRDKVDDTWVSCARDIQHYLSAVLPLLQDLGQDQGQGLTQPLPHIIRVEIVAPSALMGDALHPVKPFDEILYSWDELARAIKENINQEGILTVGCDRHGGSDDPCECAQTISVGVLHNSESIWKGIREQMVELLDERELGMVAVRVHKQVLLSWEWQPEDDWHVH
;
A
#
# COMPACT_ATOMS: atom_id res chain seq x y z
N MET A 1 30.62 1.35 20.67
CA MET A 1 30.10 1.73 19.34
C MET A 1 29.12 0.66 18.92
N SER A 2 27.85 0.89 19.24
CA SER A 2 26.72 0.03 18.86
C SER A 2 26.39 0.27 17.39
N GLN A 3 26.56 -0.74 16.54
CA GLN A 3 26.02 -0.71 15.18
C GLN A 3 24.49 -0.67 15.26
N PRO A 4 23.79 0.13 14.45
CA PRO A 4 22.35 0.06 14.37
C PRO A 4 21.97 -1.25 13.68
N THR A 5 21.29 -2.13 14.41
CA THR A 5 20.68 -3.38 13.92
C THR A 5 19.41 -3.11 13.09
N SER A 6 19.38 -2.07 12.26
CA SER A 6 18.23 -1.69 11.42
C SER A 6 18.20 -2.48 10.09
N GLY A 7 18.49 -3.78 10.15
CA GLY A 7 18.55 -4.66 8.96
C GLY A 7 17.39 -5.64 8.85
N LEU A 8 16.57 -5.79 9.90
CA LEU A 8 15.43 -6.69 9.90
C LEU A 8 14.24 -5.94 9.30
N PHE A 9 13.73 -6.44 8.16
CA PHE A 9 12.49 -6.04 7.50
C PHE A 9 11.65 -5.02 8.27
N ASP A 10 11.84 -3.74 7.98
CA ASP A 10 10.92 -2.69 8.42
C ASP A 10 9.69 -2.76 7.49
N ALA A 11 8.94 -3.85 7.66
CA ALA A 11 7.77 -4.18 6.88
C ALA A 11 6.60 -3.36 7.39
N ARG A 12 6.36 -2.25 6.69
CA ARG A 12 5.32 -1.29 7.02
C ARG A 12 4.42 -1.10 5.80
N GLY A 13 3.28 -1.78 5.79
CA GLY A 13 2.13 -1.28 5.06
C GLY A 13 2.13 -1.34 3.52
N SER A 14 1.12 -0.70 2.93
CA SER A 14 1.06 -0.31 1.52
C SER A 14 2.03 0.84 1.27
N ASP A 15 3.34 0.55 1.35
CA ASP A 15 4.41 1.52 1.09
C ASP A 15 4.36 2.16 -0.31
N TYR A 16 3.49 1.67 -1.20
CA TYR A 16 3.26 2.26 -2.51
C TYR A 16 2.68 3.68 -2.41
N GLU A 17 1.71 3.94 -1.53
CA GLU A 17 1.10 5.27 -1.37
C GLU A 17 1.39 5.83 0.02
N LEU A 18 2.12 6.93 0.07
CA LEU A 18 2.58 7.54 1.32
C LEU A 18 1.64 8.64 1.80
N ALA A 19 1.05 9.38 0.87
CA ALA A 19 0.07 10.41 1.18
C ALA A 19 -0.86 10.61 -0.02
N TYR A 20 -2.15 10.78 0.25
CA TYR A 20 -3.15 11.06 -0.77
C TYR A 20 -4.16 12.10 -0.29
N ALA A 21 -4.63 12.96 -1.20
CA ALA A 21 -5.75 13.86 -1.04
C ALA A 21 -6.65 13.80 -2.28
N SER A 22 -7.89 13.35 -2.12
CA SER A 22 -8.92 13.32 -3.17
C SER A 22 -9.56 14.71 -3.38
N PRO A 23 -10.20 14.96 -4.53
CA PRO A 23 -10.85 16.24 -4.85
C PRO A 23 -11.88 16.74 -3.83
N LYS A 24 -12.11 18.06 -3.79
CA LYS A 24 -13.11 18.71 -2.92
C LYS A 24 -14.55 18.42 -3.33
N LEU A 25 -14.79 18.33 -4.62
CA LEU A 25 -16.09 17.97 -5.17
C LEU A 25 -15.96 16.59 -5.78
N PHE A 26 -16.98 15.75 -5.57
CA PHE A 26 -17.10 14.53 -6.33
C PHE A 26 -17.36 14.95 -7.78
N PRO A 27 -16.61 14.43 -8.77
CA PRO A 27 -16.94 14.73 -10.15
C PRO A 27 -18.38 14.22 -10.38
N THR A 28 -19.23 15.06 -10.97
CA THR A 28 -20.68 14.84 -11.08
C THR A 28 -21.06 13.62 -11.91
N THR A 29 -20.08 12.93 -12.50
CA THR A 29 -20.22 11.70 -13.28
C THR A 29 -20.06 10.42 -12.47
N TYR A 30 -19.62 10.51 -11.21
CA TYR A 30 -19.38 9.33 -10.36
C TYR A 30 -20.58 9.03 -9.47
N ASP A 31 -21.64 8.54 -10.09
CA ASP A 31 -22.77 7.95 -9.36
C ASP A 31 -22.43 6.57 -8.78
N ASP A 32 -21.25 6.01 -9.09
CA ASP A 32 -20.83 4.72 -8.52
C ASP A 32 -20.09 4.89 -7.18
N PRO A 33 -20.72 4.51 -6.06
CA PRO A 33 -20.08 4.48 -4.75
C PRO A 33 -18.80 3.62 -4.67
N ALA A 34 -18.54 2.73 -5.62
CA ALA A 34 -17.37 1.85 -5.63
C ALA A 34 -16.04 2.59 -5.81
N PHE A 35 -16.02 3.77 -6.43
CA PHE A 35 -14.77 4.51 -6.73
C PHE A 35 -14.40 5.57 -5.69
N ALA A 36 -15.29 5.88 -4.75
CA ALA A 36 -14.98 6.79 -3.65
C ALA A 36 -13.98 6.10 -2.71
N GLN A 37 -12.69 6.42 -2.86
CA GLN A 37 -11.65 5.82 -2.05
C GLN A 37 -11.87 6.15 -0.55
N PRO A 38 -11.59 5.20 0.37
CA PRO A 38 -11.62 5.47 1.79
C PRO A 38 -10.64 6.60 2.14
N GLY A 39 -11.00 7.40 3.14
CA GLY A 39 -10.20 8.53 3.59
C GLY A 39 -11.02 9.51 4.43
N ILE A 40 -10.34 10.18 5.35
CA ILE A 40 -10.95 11.12 6.30
C ILE A 40 -11.20 12.44 5.59
N LEU A 41 -12.40 12.99 5.75
CA LEU A 41 -12.76 14.28 5.17
C LEU A 41 -12.03 15.40 5.92
N GLY A 42 -11.15 16.12 5.22
CA GLY A 42 -10.46 17.27 5.80
C GLY A 42 -11.29 18.57 5.73
N PRO A 43 -10.80 19.64 6.34
CA PRO A 43 -11.53 20.91 6.50
C PRO A 43 -11.80 21.63 5.17
N ASP A 44 -10.98 21.35 4.15
CA ASP A 44 -11.11 21.88 2.79
C ASP A 44 -12.09 21.06 1.92
N GLY A 45 -12.68 19.98 2.44
CA GLY A 45 -13.57 19.08 1.71
C GLY A 45 -12.87 17.93 0.97
N ARG A 46 -11.53 17.87 0.96
CA ARG A 46 -10.78 16.75 0.36
C ARG A 46 -10.67 15.57 1.32
N ARG A 47 -10.86 14.33 0.84
CA ARG A 47 -10.56 13.14 1.65
C ARG A 47 -9.08 12.82 1.63
N ARG A 48 -8.49 12.57 2.79
CA ARG A 48 -7.05 12.32 2.96
C ARG A 48 -6.75 10.91 3.43
N ARG A 49 -5.60 10.40 3.00
CA ARG A 49 -4.92 9.22 3.57
C ARG A 49 -3.44 9.54 3.75
N ALA A 50 -2.81 9.07 4.82
CA ALA A 50 -1.36 9.17 5.00
C ALA A 50 -0.82 7.94 5.73
N LEU A 51 0.34 7.47 5.28
CA LEU A 51 1.12 6.43 5.93
C LEU A 51 2.02 7.11 7.00
N HIS A 52 2.02 6.62 8.25
CA HIS A 52 3.01 6.94 9.31
C HIS A 52 3.08 8.36 9.90
N CYS A 53 2.05 9.20 9.82
CA CYS A 53 2.08 10.48 10.51
C CYS A 53 1.59 10.39 11.97
N ILE A 54 2.51 10.29 12.93
CA ILE A 54 2.23 10.31 14.39
C ILE A 54 1.49 11.60 14.83
N SER A 55 1.54 12.65 14.00
CA SER A 55 0.84 13.92 14.20
C SER A 55 -0.53 14.01 13.53
N ASP A 56 -1.02 12.93 12.89
CA ASP A 56 -2.46 12.79 12.68
C ASP A 56 -3.06 12.19 13.96
N PRO A 57 -4.06 12.82 14.59
CA PRO A 57 -4.83 12.16 15.66
C PRO A 57 -5.53 10.88 15.16
N ASP A 58 -5.54 10.66 13.85
CA ASP A 58 -6.35 9.65 13.16
C ASP A 58 -5.54 8.49 12.54
N ILE A 59 -4.26 8.31 12.87
CA ILE A 59 -3.48 7.12 12.47
C ILE A 59 -3.40 6.13 13.62
N THR A 60 -3.89 4.91 13.37
CA THR A 60 -3.60 3.74 14.21
C THR A 60 -2.09 3.46 14.17
N PRO A 61 -1.36 3.55 15.30
CA PRO A 61 0.04 3.15 15.34
C PRO A 61 0.18 1.72 14.82
N VAL A 62 1.34 1.36 14.26
CA VAL A 62 1.69 -0.06 14.08
C VAL A 62 1.50 -0.73 15.42
N SER A 63 0.47 -1.59 15.51
CA SER A 63 0.08 -2.18 16.78
C SER A 63 1.17 -3.15 17.23
N ALA A 64 1.29 -3.34 18.55
CA ALA A 64 2.29 -4.22 19.15
C ALA A 64 2.34 -5.57 18.42
N GLY A 65 3.55 -6.01 18.04
CA GLY A 65 3.76 -7.28 17.34
C GLY A 65 3.85 -7.19 15.80
N GLY A 66 3.97 -5.99 15.22
CA GLY A 66 4.20 -5.83 13.77
C GLY A 66 2.94 -5.94 12.92
N PHE A 67 1.78 -5.68 13.50
CA PHE A 67 0.49 -5.67 12.78
C PHE A 67 0.13 -4.27 12.29
N ILE A 68 -0.37 -4.19 11.06
CA ILE A 68 -0.86 -2.96 10.44
C ILE A 68 -2.40 -2.93 10.41
N ASN A 69 -2.97 -1.74 10.51
CA ASN A 69 -4.41 -1.50 10.31
C ASN A 69 -4.58 -0.29 9.37
N GLU A 70 -4.56 -0.55 8.07
CA GLU A 70 -4.68 0.45 7.01
C GLU A 70 -6.08 0.46 6.39
N ASP A 71 -6.29 1.38 5.46
CA ASP A 71 -7.60 1.67 4.90
C ASP A 71 -8.20 0.55 4.03
N LEU A 72 -7.35 -0.25 3.43
CA LEU A 72 -7.74 -1.32 2.52
C LEU A 72 -7.05 -2.63 2.87
N ARG A 73 -6.30 -2.66 3.98
CA ARG A 73 -5.36 -3.73 4.30
C ARG A 73 -5.07 -3.76 5.79
N ALA A 74 -5.20 -4.91 6.42
CA ALA A 74 -4.81 -5.11 7.80
C ALA A 74 -4.20 -6.49 8.01
N GLY A 75 -3.37 -6.63 9.03
CA GLY A 75 -2.80 -7.93 9.39
C GLY A 75 -1.32 -7.86 9.74
N GLY A 76 -0.69 -9.03 9.77
CA GLY A 76 0.68 -9.17 10.25
C GLY A 76 1.05 -10.61 10.62
N PRO A 77 2.19 -10.78 11.29
CA PRO A 77 3.18 -9.73 11.55
C PRO A 77 4.01 -9.40 10.30
N TYR A 78 4.38 -8.13 10.13
CA TYR A 78 5.34 -7.65 9.12
C TYR A 78 4.95 -7.97 7.68
N LEU A 79 3.73 -7.61 7.25
CA LEU A 79 3.22 -7.91 5.91
C LEU A 79 4.15 -7.43 4.77
N CYS A 80 4.14 -8.17 3.67
CA CYS A 80 4.93 -7.82 2.49
C CYS A 80 4.51 -6.44 1.95
N LYS A 81 5.46 -5.63 1.47
CA LYS A 81 5.13 -4.30 0.93
C LYS A 81 4.46 -4.40 -0.44
N LEU A 82 3.51 -3.53 -0.71
CA LEU A 82 2.93 -3.38 -2.06
C LEU A 82 3.83 -2.48 -2.94
N PRO A 83 3.88 -2.70 -4.27
CA PRO A 83 3.37 -3.88 -4.97
C PRO A 83 4.19 -5.14 -4.63
N MET A 84 3.53 -6.30 -4.61
CA MET A 84 4.15 -7.60 -4.36
C MET A 84 3.88 -8.58 -5.49
N ASP A 85 4.83 -9.48 -5.72
CA ASP A 85 4.61 -10.66 -6.54
C ASP A 85 3.99 -11.76 -5.67
N ILE A 86 3.07 -12.52 -6.25
CA ILE A 86 2.33 -13.59 -5.59
C ILE A 86 2.64 -14.91 -6.27
N GLU A 87 3.06 -15.90 -5.49
CA GLU A 87 3.22 -17.28 -5.94
C GLU A 87 2.36 -18.22 -5.09
N PHE A 88 1.70 -19.20 -5.72
CA PHE A 88 0.96 -20.22 -4.97
C PHE A 88 1.90 -21.12 -4.18
N LEU A 89 1.43 -21.54 -3.00
CA LEU A 89 2.18 -22.47 -2.15
C LEU A 89 2.34 -23.82 -2.86
N ARG A 90 3.58 -24.25 -3.09
CA ARG A 90 3.86 -25.55 -3.73
C ARG A 90 3.65 -26.71 -2.76
N PRO A 91 3.28 -27.91 -3.23
CA PRO A 91 3.15 -29.12 -2.39
C PRO A 91 4.39 -29.48 -1.56
N SER A 92 5.58 -29.07 -2.02
CA SER A 92 6.85 -29.27 -1.32
C SER A 92 7.07 -28.31 -0.15
N HIS A 93 6.23 -27.29 0.02
CA HIS A 93 6.39 -26.31 1.09
C HIS A 93 5.97 -26.93 2.44
N PRO A 94 6.70 -26.70 3.54
CA PRO A 94 6.37 -27.29 4.85
C PRO A 94 4.96 -26.97 5.39
N PHE A 95 4.40 -25.83 5.01
CA PHE A 95 3.03 -25.45 5.36
C PHE A 95 1.95 -26.04 4.47
N TYR A 96 2.29 -26.69 3.36
CA TYR A 96 1.28 -27.15 2.41
C TYR A 96 0.39 -28.24 3.01
N GLU A 97 0.99 -29.30 3.56
CA GLU A 97 0.24 -30.40 4.14
C GLU A 97 -0.63 -29.95 5.33
N PRO A 98 -0.10 -29.20 6.33
CA PRO A 98 -0.93 -28.72 7.44
C PRO A 98 -2.09 -27.81 7.03
N LEU A 99 -2.04 -27.16 5.86
CA LEU A 99 -3.09 -26.24 5.41
C LEU A 99 -4.07 -26.88 4.41
N TYR A 100 -3.63 -27.88 3.64
CA TYR A 100 -4.40 -28.44 2.53
C TYR A 100 -4.74 -29.93 2.66
N ALA A 101 -4.18 -30.65 3.65
CA ALA A 101 -4.53 -32.05 3.86
C ALA A 101 -6.05 -32.18 4.16
N PRO A 102 -6.75 -33.18 3.60
CA PRO A 102 -8.19 -33.38 3.84
C PRO A 102 -8.57 -33.51 5.32
N GLU A 103 -7.66 -34.06 6.12
CA GLU A 103 -7.76 -34.23 7.57
C GLU A 103 -7.45 -32.96 8.37
N SER A 104 -6.86 -31.93 7.75
CA SER A 104 -6.57 -30.67 8.43
C SER A 104 -7.83 -29.84 8.62
N ASN A 105 -8.05 -29.39 9.85
CA ASN A 105 -9.11 -28.45 10.20
C ASN A 105 -8.63 -26.99 10.25
N VAL A 106 -7.39 -26.70 9.86
CA VAL A 106 -6.79 -25.37 10.03
C VAL A 106 -7.58 -24.31 9.27
N MET A 107 -7.81 -24.50 7.98
CA MET A 107 -8.56 -23.54 7.17
C MET A 107 -10.04 -23.44 7.57
N GLN A 108 -10.60 -24.53 8.11
CA GLN A 108 -11.95 -24.50 8.67
C GLN A 108 -12.01 -23.59 9.90
N ARG A 109 -11.04 -23.69 10.82
CA ARG A 109 -10.97 -22.82 11.99
C ARG A 109 -10.71 -21.36 11.61
N VAL A 110 -9.89 -21.09 10.58
CA VAL A 110 -9.71 -19.73 10.04
C VAL A 110 -11.06 -19.12 9.61
N ARG A 111 -11.90 -19.88 8.90
CA ARG A 111 -13.24 -19.43 8.50
C ARG A 111 -14.17 -19.17 9.69
N GLU A 112 -14.10 -20.01 10.72
CA GLU A 112 -14.88 -19.80 11.94
C GLU A 112 -14.51 -18.49 12.64
N ILE A 113 -13.21 -18.19 12.76
CA ILE A 113 -12.73 -16.92 13.33
C ILE A 113 -13.24 -15.73 12.50
N LEU A 114 -13.21 -15.83 11.17
CA LEU A 114 -13.77 -14.78 10.30
C LEU A 114 -15.27 -14.55 10.54
N VAL A 115 -16.04 -15.61 10.78
CA VAL A 115 -17.47 -15.52 11.12
C VAL A 115 -17.67 -14.91 12.51
N GLU A 116 -16.88 -15.31 13.51
CA GLU A 116 -16.91 -14.76 14.87
C GLU A 116 -16.70 -13.23 14.85
N TRP A 117 -15.75 -12.76 14.04
CA TRP A 117 -15.45 -11.35 13.83
C TRP A 117 -16.37 -10.65 12.82
N LYS A 118 -17.31 -11.37 12.21
CA LYS A 118 -18.23 -10.85 11.18
C LYS A 118 -17.50 -10.21 9.99
N VAL A 119 -16.34 -10.74 9.61
CA VAL A 119 -15.60 -10.30 8.43
C VAL A 119 -16.24 -10.92 7.19
N ALA A 120 -16.85 -10.09 6.36
CA ALA A 120 -17.38 -10.51 5.06
C ALA A 120 -16.22 -10.70 4.07
N TYR A 121 -15.84 -11.96 3.84
CA TYR A 121 -14.78 -12.34 2.92
C TYR A 121 -15.33 -13.03 1.67
N THR A 122 -14.64 -12.86 0.54
CA THR A 122 -14.96 -13.51 -0.73
C THR A 122 -14.04 -14.68 -1.03
N ASP A 123 -12.79 -14.62 -0.56
CA ASP A 123 -11.80 -15.66 -0.84
C ASP A 123 -10.72 -15.75 0.26
N ILE A 124 -10.08 -16.91 0.37
CA ILE A 124 -8.94 -17.16 1.27
C ILE A 124 -7.89 -17.94 0.51
N ASN A 125 -6.72 -17.31 0.33
CA ASN A 125 -5.61 -17.88 -0.42
C ASN A 125 -4.38 -18.02 0.45
N VAL A 126 -3.69 -19.16 0.35
CA VAL A 126 -2.36 -19.33 0.95
C VAL A 126 -1.31 -19.20 -0.14
N MET A 127 -0.45 -18.20 0.01
CA MET A 127 0.51 -17.80 -1.02
C MET A 127 1.85 -17.42 -0.42
N LEU A 128 2.88 -17.38 -1.27
CA LEU A 128 4.15 -16.72 -0.98
C LEU A 128 4.08 -15.31 -1.56
N GLN A 129 4.32 -14.31 -0.73
CA GLN A 129 4.37 -12.91 -1.12
C GLN A 129 5.80 -12.41 -1.13
N THR A 130 6.25 -11.93 -2.28
CA THR A 130 7.60 -11.38 -2.44
C THR A 130 7.49 -9.90 -2.75
N TRP A 131 8.22 -9.06 -2.02
CA TRP A 131 8.19 -7.63 -2.32
C TRP A 131 8.84 -7.42 -3.69
N ARG A 132 8.13 -6.75 -4.61
CA ARG A 132 8.58 -6.62 -6.00
C ARG A 132 9.95 -5.97 -6.13
N PHE A 133 10.32 -5.12 -5.17
CA PHE A 133 11.61 -4.42 -5.15
C PHE A 133 12.71 -5.13 -4.35
N CYS A 134 12.45 -6.34 -3.83
CA CYS A 134 13.40 -7.09 -3.00
C CYS A 134 13.19 -8.60 -3.15
N ARG A 135 13.25 -9.07 -4.41
CA ARG A 135 13.00 -10.47 -4.78
C ARG A 135 14.04 -11.43 -4.22
N GLU A 136 15.24 -10.93 -4.02
CA GLU A 136 16.38 -11.63 -3.43
C GLU A 136 16.19 -12.00 -1.97
N ARG A 137 15.04 -11.71 -1.34
CA ARG A 137 14.74 -12.15 0.03
C ARG A 137 13.81 -13.35 0.11
N GLY A 138 13.33 -13.85 -1.02
CA GLY A 138 12.39 -14.96 -1.09
C GLY A 138 10.96 -14.56 -0.71
N GLY A 139 10.02 -15.44 -1.03
CA GLY A 139 8.61 -15.24 -0.76
C GLY A 139 8.24 -15.57 0.67
N VAL A 140 7.40 -14.73 1.27
CA VAL A 140 6.93 -14.92 2.64
C VAL A 140 5.56 -15.60 2.64
N PRO A 141 5.39 -16.73 3.34
CA PRO A 141 4.08 -17.37 3.47
C PRO A 141 3.05 -16.46 4.12
N THR A 142 1.94 -16.24 3.44
CA THR A 142 0.83 -15.41 3.89
C THR A 142 -0.49 -16.09 3.57
N ILE A 143 -1.42 -16.13 4.55
CA ILE A 143 -2.84 -16.33 4.30
C ILE A 143 -3.43 -14.96 3.96
N SER A 144 -3.80 -14.76 2.70
CA SER A 144 -4.47 -13.55 2.22
C SER A 144 -5.97 -13.80 2.14
N ILE A 145 -6.73 -12.97 2.84
CA ILE A 145 -8.18 -13.04 2.96
C ILE A 145 -8.72 -11.83 2.23
N LEU A 146 -9.39 -12.08 1.10
CA LEU A 146 -10.04 -11.02 0.33
C LEU A 146 -11.35 -10.67 1.01
N ALA A 147 -11.45 -9.46 1.53
CA ALA A 147 -12.62 -9.00 2.26
C ALA A 147 -13.03 -7.59 1.84
N SER A 148 -14.30 -7.27 2.01
CA SER A 148 -14.80 -5.92 1.80
C SER A 148 -15.29 -5.34 3.12
N ARG A 149 -15.02 -4.07 3.36
CA ARG A 149 -15.54 -3.34 4.53
C ARG A 149 -16.35 -2.14 4.10
N GLY A 150 -17.35 -1.80 4.90
CA GLY A 150 -18.12 -0.57 4.73
C GLY A 150 -17.22 0.66 4.83
N ARG A 151 -17.50 1.67 4.00
CA ARG A 151 -16.66 2.86 3.80
C ARG A 151 -16.58 3.78 5.04
N ASP A 152 -17.49 3.61 5.99
CA ASP A 152 -17.67 4.43 7.19
C ASP A 152 -16.94 3.89 8.43
N LYS A 153 -16.26 2.74 8.34
CA LYS A 153 -15.66 2.06 9.50
C LYS A 153 -14.27 1.52 9.19
N VAL A 154 -13.27 2.39 9.28
CA VAL A 154 -11.90 1.96 9.58
C VAL A 154 -11.86 1.70 11.08
N ASP A 155 -12.15 0.46 11.47
CA ASP A 155 -12.11 0.03 12.87
C ASP A 155 -11.06 -1.06 13.09
N ASP A 156 -10.93 -1.52 14.33
CA ASP A 156 -9.95 -2.55 14.69
C ASP A 156 -10.41 -3.98 14.37
N THR A 157 -11.56 -4.17 13.70
CA THR A 157 -12.14 -5.50 13.44
C THR A 157 -11.19 -6.36 12.61
N TRP A 158 -10.69 -5.84 11.49
CA TRP A 158 -9.81 -6.60 10.61
C TRP A 158 -8.47 -6.94 11.27
N VAL A 159 -7.82 -5.96 11.91
CA VAL A 159 -6.53 -6.21 12.57
C VAL A 159 -6.66 -7.15 13.76
N SER A 160 -7.77 -7.09 14.51
CA SER A 160 -8.01 -7.98 15.64
C SER A 160 -8.35 -9.39 15.17
N CYS A 161 -9.18 -9.53 14.15
CA CYS A 161 -9.44 -10.81 13.49
C CYS A 161 -8.14 -11.44 12.98
N ALA A 162 -7.28 -10.67 12.29
CA ALA A 162 -6.01 -11.16 11.81
C ALA A 162 -5.09 -11.63 12.94
N ARG A 163 -5.11 -10.94 14.10
CA ARG A 163 -4.34 -11.32 15.29
C ARG A 163 -4.81 -12.65 15.88
N ASP A 164 -6.12 -12.88 15.96
CA ASP A 164 -6.68 -14.14 16.46
C ASP A 164 -6.35 -15.31 15.55
N ILE A 165 -6.44 -15.10 14.23
CA ILE A 165 -6.02 -16.08 13.23
C ILE A 165 -4.52 -16.36 13.40
N GLN A 166 -3.68 -15.33 13.52
CA GLN A 166 -2.23 -15.51 13.70
C GLN A 166 -1.92 -16.29 14.98
N HIS A 167 -2.61 -16.00 16.08
CA HIS A 167 -2.41 -16.71 17.35
C HIS A 167 -2.76 -18.19 17.21
N TYR A 168 -3.89 -18.50 16.57
CA TYR A 168 -4.27 -19.88 16.27
C TYR A 168 -3.23 -20.60 15.40
N LEU A 169 -2.82 -19.99 14.28
CA LEU A 169 -1.83 -20.56 13.37
C LEU A 169 -0.50 -20.82 14.06
N SER A 170 -0.05 -19.89 14.90
CA SER A 170 1.21 -20.04 15.66
C SER A 170 1.16 -21.19 16.68
N ALA A 171 -0.03 -21.60 17.11
CA ALA A 171 -0.22 -22.72 18.04
C ALA A 171 -0.30 -24.08 17.35
N VAL A 172 -0.79 -24.13 16.10
CA VAL A 172 -1.07 -25.40 15.39
C VAL A 172 -0.09 -25.72 14.27
N LEU A 173 0.62 -24.72 13.72
CA LEU A 173 1.59 -24.94 12.66
C LEU A 173 3.00 -25.13 13.22
N PRO A 174 3.84 -25.94 12.55
CA PRO A 174 5.23 -26.10 12.94
C PRO A 174 5.97 -24.77 12.82
N LEU A 175 6.76 -24.42 13.83
CA LEU A 175 7.79 -23.40 13.67
C LEU A 175 8.85 -23.97 12.72
N LEU A 176 8.99 -23.39 11.53
CA LEU A 176 10.13 -23.78 10.69
C LEU A 176 11.37 -23.13 11.32
N GLN A 177 12.19 -23.96 11.96
CA GLN A 177 13.55 -23.56 12.30
C GLN A 177 14.30 -23.26 11.01
N ASP A 178 15.26 -22.34 11.07
CA ASP A 178 16.16 -22.03 9.96
C ASP A 178 16.58 -23.32 9.26
N LEU A 179 15.95 -23.59 8.10
CA LEU A 179 16.40 -24.62 7.18
C LEU A 179 17.69 -24.07 6.60
N GLY A 180 18.76 -24.23 7.37
CA GLY A 180 20.09 -23.78 7.01
C GLY A 180 20.45 -24.30 5.62
N GLN A 181 21.01 -23.40 4.83
CA GLN A 181 21.74 -23.68 3.60
C GLN A 181 20.90 -24.24 2.45
N ASP A 182 20.24 -23.33 1.73
CA ASP A 182 20.22 -23.51 0.28
C ASP A 182 21.67 -23.28 -0.21
N GLN A 183 22.37 -24.36 -0.59
CA GLN A 183 23.80 -24.37 -0.95
C GLN A 183 24.12 -23.69 -2.30
N GLY A 184 23.47 -22.57 -2.65
CA GLY A 184 23.72 -21.95 -3.96
C GLY A 184 23.36 -20.49 -4.15
N GLN A 185 22.52 -19.87 -3.31
CA GLN A 185 22.15 -18.47 -3.47
C GLN A 185 22.08 -17.80 -2.09
N GLY A 186 22.96 -16.83 -1.86
CA GLY A 186 23.22 -16.19 -0.58
C GLY A 186 22.06 -15.36 -0.01
N LEU A 187 21.00 -16.03 0.44
CA LEU A 187 19.97 -15.44 1.28
C LEU A 187 20.55 -15.28 2.70
N THR A 188 20.94 -14.05 3.03
CA THR A 188 21.78 -13.73 4.20
C THR A 188 20.99 -13.38 5.47
N GLN A 189 19.68 -13.63 5.56
CA GLN A 189 18.97 -13.45 6.83
C GLN A 189 17.89 -14.51 7.11
N PRO A 190 17.84 -15.04 8.34
CA PRO A 190 16.78 -15.94 8.79
C PRO A 190 15.47 -15.15 8.92
N LEU A 191 14.51 -15.45 8.05
CA LEU A 191 13.14 -15.02 8.27
C LEU A 191 12.57 -15.90 9.40
N PRO A 192 11.96 -15.36 10.46
CA PRO A 192 11.09 -16.19 11.29
C PRO A 192 10.01 -16.73 10.36
N HIS A 193 10.10 -18.01 10.05
CA HIS A 193 9.23 -18.70 9.11
C HIS A 193 7.87 -18.96 9.77
N ILE A 194 7.16 -17.89 10.10
CA ILE A 194 5.77 -17.91 10.52
C ILE A 194 4.92 -17.56 9.30
N ILE A 195 3.80 -18.24 9.15
CA ILE A 195 2.79 -17.79 8.21
C ILE A 195 2.22 -16.47 8.72
N ARG A 196 2.00 -15.52 7.82
CA ARG A 196 1.38 -14.22 8.11
C ARG A 196 -0.10 -14.26 7.79
N VAL A 197 -0.88 -13.35 8.36
CA VAL A 197 -2.30 -13.18 8.03
C VAL A 197 -2.51 -11.78 7.48
N GLU A 198 -3.12 -11.70 6.32
CA GLU A 198 -3.49 -10.47 5.65
C GLU A 198 -4.99 -10.50 5.36
N ILE A 199 -5.71 -9.46 5.76
CA ILE A 199 -7.07 -9.17 5.32
C ILE A 199 -6.99 -7.93 4.43
N VAL A 200 -7.41 -8.05 3.19
CA VAL A 200 -7.19 -7.03 2.17
C VAL A 200 -8.40 -6.86 1.27
N ALA A 201 -8.70 -5.61 0.94
CA ALA A 201 -9.70 -5.28 -0.07
C ALA A 201 -9.14 -5.58 -1.47
N PRO A 202 -9.93 -6.16 -2.40
CA PRO A 202 -9.47 -6.40 -3.76
C PRO A 202 -8.86 -5.15 -4.44
N SER A 203 -9.40 -3.97 -4.14
CA SER A 203 -8.90 -2.68 -4.63
C SER A 203 -7.50 -2.30 -4.14
N ALA A 204 -6.98 -2.89 -3.06
CA ALA A 204 -5.59 -2.68 -2.67
C ALA A 204 -4.61 -3.54 -3.48
N LEU A 205 -5.08 -4.59 -4.14
CA LEU A 205 -4.26 -5.49 -4.97
C LEU A 205 -4.32 -5.11 -6.45
N MET A 206 -5.48 -4.60 -6.89
CA MET A 206 -5.65 -3.98 -8.19
C MET A 206 -4.92 -2.64 -8.16
N GLY A 207 -3.69 -2.59 -8.71
CA GLY A 207 -2.98 -1.33 -8.87
C GLY A 207 -3.86 -0.34 -9.63
N ASP A 208 -3.76 0.93 -9.27
CA ASP A 208 -4.54 1.96 -9.94
C ASP A 208 -4.14 2.08 -11.42
N ALA A 209 -5.15 2.31 -12.27
CA ALA A 209 -4.93 2.65 -13.66
C ALA A 209 -4.40 4.08 -13.76
N LEU A 210 -3.30 4.22 -14.51
CA LEU A 210 -2.70 5.49 -14.87
C LEU A 210 -3.05 5.80 -16.32
N HIS A 211 -3.68 6.93 -16.54
CA HIS A 211 -4.07 7.42 -17.86
C HIS A 211 -3.52 8.83 -18.09
N PRO A 212 -3.27 9.24 -19.34
CA PRO A 212 -2.86 10.61 -19.62
C PRO A 212 -3.97 11.61 -19.27
N VAL A 213 -3.57 12.83 -18.89
CA VAL A 213 -4.48 13.98 -18.85
C VAL A 213 -5.08 14.23 -20.23
N LYS A 214 -6.35 14.66 -20.26
CA LYS A 214 -7.08 14.95 -21.51
C LYS A 214 -7.00 16.42 -21.86
N PRO A 215 -7.20 16.77 -23.15
CA PRO A 215 -7.19 18.16 -23.60
C PRO A 215 -8.17 19.10 -22.87
N PHE A 216 -9.23 18.56 -22.29
CA PHE A 216 -10.26 19.33 -21.57
C PHE A 216 -10.07 19.34 -20.04
N ASP A 217 -8.99 18.76 -19.54
CA ASP A 217 -8.68 18.79 -18.11
C ASP A 217 -8.11 20.17 -17.72
N GLU A 218 -8.67 20.76 -16.67
CA GLU A 218 -8.28 22.09 -16.19
C GLU A 218 -6.81 22.16 -15.82
N ILE A 219 -6.26 21.08 -15.24
CA ILE A 219 -4.85 21.02 -14.87
C ILE A 219 -3.90 21.18 -16.07
N LEU A 220 -4.29 20.72 -17.27
CA LEU A 220 -3.43 20.77 -18.44
C LEU A 220 -3.07 22.20 -18.82
N TYR A 221 -4.04 23.12 -18.72
CA TYR A 221 -3.84 24.52 -19.08
C TYR A 221 -3.06 25.32 -18.03
N SER A 222 -3.05 24.85 -16.78
CA SER A 222 -2.33 25.47 -15.66
C SER A 222 -1.02 24.76 -15.32
N TRP A 223 -0.66 23.69 -16.06
CA TRP A 223 0.43 22.79 -15.68
C TRP A 223 1.78 23.49 -15.59
N ASP A 224 2.16 24.28 -16.60
CA ASP A 224 3.47 24.95 -16.62
C ASP A 224 3.66 25.91 -15.43
N GLU A 225 2.61 26.64 -15.08
CA GLU A 225 2.63 27.57 -13.94
C GLU A 225 2.62 26.82 -12.61
N LEU A 226 1.85 25.74 -12.52
CA LEU A 226 1.76 24.90 -11.33
C LEU A 226 3.06 24.13 -11.08
N ALA A 227 3.65 23.54 -12.12
CA ALA A 227 4.94 22.84 -12.05
C ALA A 227 6.06 23.78 -11.60
N ARG A 228 6.07 25.03 -12.11
CA ARG A 228 6.99 26.07 -11.65
C ARG A 228 6.76 26.40 -10.18
N ALA A 229 5.51 26.60 -9.77
CA ALA A 229 5.18 26.88 -8.37
C ALA A 229 5.57 25.73 -7.43
N ILE A 230 5.34 24.47 -7.83
CA ILE A 230 5.80 23.29 -7.10
C ILE A 230 7.32 23.32 -6.95
N LYS A 231 8.04 23.55 -8.05
CA LYS A 231 9.51 23.61 -8.05
C LYS A 231 10.06 24.68 -7.11
N GLU A 232 9.39 25.83 -7.03
CA GLU A 232 9.84 26.98 -6.23
C GLU A 232 9.44 26.90 -4.76
N ASN A 233 8.28 26.31 -4.45
CA ASN A 233 7.70 26.37 -3.10
C ASN A 233 7.80 25.07 -2.30
N ILE A 234 8.09 23.93 -2.95
CA ILE A 234 8.12 22.62 -2.30
C ILE A 234 9.56 22.12 -2.15
N ASN A 235 9.90 21.60 -0.97
CA ASN A 235 11.20 20.94 -0.75
C ASN A 235 11.32 19.71 -1.66
N GLN A 236 12.33 19.71 -2.52
CA GLN A 236 12.57 18.67 -3.52
C GLN A 236 13.37 17.48 -2.97
N GLU A 237 13.82 17.53 -1.71
CA GLU A 237 14.61 16.46 -1.11
C GLU A 237 13.86 15.11 -1.13
N GLY A 238 14.42 14.15 -1.89
CA GLY A 238 13.85 12.81 -2.05
C GLY A 238 12.72 12.68 -3.06
N ILE A 239 12.30 13.78 -3.71
CA ILE A 239 11.38 13.75 -4.85
C ILE A 239 12.16 13.35 -6.11
N LEU A 240 11.66 12.35 -6.83
CA LEU A 240 12.22 11.86 -8.08
C LEU A 240 11.46 12.42 -9.29
N THR A 241 10.14 12.46 -9.19
CA THR A 241 9.27 12.85 -10.30
C THR A 241 8.09 13.65 -9.77
N VAL A 242 7.62 14.59 -10.59
CA VAL A 242 6.34 15.27 -10.41
C VAL A 242 5.68 15.28 -11.78
N GLY A 243 4.48 14.74 -11.87
CA GLY A 243 3.71 14.66 -13.11
C GLY A 243 2.23 14.94 -12.87
N CYS A 244 1.50 15.13 -13.97
CA CYS A 244 0.04 15.13 -13.95
C CYS A 244 -0.48 13.96 -14.77
N ASP A 245 -1.42 13.23 -14.18
CA ASP A 245 -2.05 12.08 -14.80
C ASP A 245 -3.51 11.98 -14.37
N ARG A 246 -4.21 10.98 -14.91
CA ARG A 246 -5.50 10.55 -14.41
C ARG A 246 -5.31 9.22 -13.71
N HIS A 247 -5.82 9.17 -12.49
CA HIS A 247 -5.60 8.07 -11.58
C HIS A 247 -6.94 7.55 -11.03
N GLY A 248 -7.14 6.24 -11.06
CA GLY A 248 -8.33 5.60 -10.52
C GLY A 248 -8.37 4.10 -10.76
N GLY A 249 -9.42 3.45 -10.26
CA GLY A 249 -9.60 2.00 -10.42
C GLY A 249 -10.26 1.58 -11.73
N SER A 250 -10.60 2.52 -12.62
CA SER A 250 -11.32 2.24 -13.87
C SER A 250 -10.37 2.18 -15.07
N ASP A 251 -10.68 1.29 -16.00
CA ASP A 251 -10.03 1.24 -17.31
C ASP A 251 -10.49 2.40 -18.21
N ASP A 252 -11.62 3.06 -17.89
CA ASP A 252 -12.05 4.28 -18.59
C ASP A 252 -11.34 5.52 -18.01
N PRO A 253 -10.50 6.22 -18.80
CA PRO A 253 -9.85 7.44 -18.33
C PRO A 253 -10.83 8.55 -17.92
N CYS A 254 -12.06 8.59 -18.45
CA CYS A 254 -13.09 9.56 -18.01
C CYS A 254 -13.53 9.32 -16.56
N GLU A 255 -13.41 8.08 -16.09
CA GLU A 255 -13.70 7.67 -14.73
C GLU A 255 -12.44 7.69 -13.85
N CYS A 256 -11.34 8.29 -14.30
CA CYS A 256 -10.16 8.53 -13.45
C CYS A 256 -9.98 10.02 -13.13
N ALA A 257 -9.68 10.29 -11.85
CA ALA A 257 -9.53 11.64 -11.34
C ALA A 257 -8.22 12.26 -11.82
N GLN A 258 -8.25 13.54 -12.21
CA GLN A 258 -7.04 14.32 -12.47
C GLN A 258 -6.19 14.34 -11.19
N THR A 259 -4.92 13.99 -11.29
CA THR A 259 -4.04 13.75 -10.14
C THR A 259 -2.65 14.32 -10.40
N ILE A 260 -2.10 15.02 -9.41
CA ILE A 260 -0.66 15.29 -9.33
C ILE A 260 0.00 14.09 -8.67
N SER A 261 0.88 13.43 -9.40
CA SER A 261 1.65 12.29 -8.93
C SER A 261 3.07 12.72 -8.59
N VAL A 262 3.47 12.47 -7.34
CA VAL A 262 4.81 12.72 -6.82
C VAL A 262 5.48 11.40 -6.54
N GLY A 263 6.45 11.04 -7.38
CA GLY A 263 7.29 9.87 -7.15
C GLY A 263 8.44 10.23 -6.24
N VAL A 264 8.64 9.47 -5.17
CA VAL A 264 9.74 9.67 -4.20
C VAL A 264 10.59 8.42 -4.08
N LEU A 265 11.83 8.58 -3.59
CA LEU A 265 12.74 7.46 -3.37
C LEU A 265 12.09 6.34 -2.56
N HIS A 266 12.12 5.10 -3.07
CA HIS A 266 11.48 3.96 -2.41
C HIS A 266 12.04 3.64 -1.01
N ASN A 267 13.28 4.03 -0.73
CA ASN A 267 13.93 3.88 0.57
C ASN A 267 13.82 5.15 1.43
N SER A 268 13.07 6.16 1.00
CA SER A 268 12.86 7.35 1.83
C SER A 268 12.01 7.03 3.06
N GLU A 269 12.46 7.56 4.19
CA GLU A 269 11.78 7.55 5.48
C GLU A 269 11.12 8.90 5.81
N SER A 270 11.14 9.85 4.85
CA SER A 270 10.56 11.18 5.02
C SER A 270 9.05 11.12 5.25
N ILE A 271 8.53 12.14 5.94
CA ILE A 271 7.09 12.32 6.17
C ILE A 271 6.54 13.19 5.05
N TRP A 272 5.69 12.61 4.20
CA TRP A 272 5.21 13.26 2.98
C TRP A 272 3.89 14.04 3.14
N LYS A 273 3.29 14.03 4.34
CA LYS A 273 2.09 14.82 4.65
C LYS A 273 2.27 16.30 4.35
N GLY A 274 3.40 16.88 4.77
CA GLY A 274 3.67 18.31 4.56
C GLY A 274 3.70 18.68 3.07
N ILE A 275 4.33 17.84 2.24
CA ILE A 275 4.37 18.03 0.79
C ILE A 275 2.98 17.90 0.18
N ARG A 276 2.19 16.90 0.59
CA ARG A 276 0.79 16.77 0.15
C ARG A 276 -0.02 18.03 0.47
N GLU A 277 0.04 18.54 1.69
CA GLU A 277 -0.74 19.72 2.07
C GLU A 277 -0.28 20.99 1.32
N GLN A 278 1.02 21.18 1.13
CA GLN A 278 1.52 22.29 0.30
C GLN A 278 1.04 22.21 -1.15
N MET A 279 0.99 21.01 -1.74
CA MET A 279 0.42 20.84 -3.08
C MET A 279 -1.09 21.13 -3.11
N VAL A 280 -1.81 20.71 -2.07
CA VAL A 280 -3.24 21.01 -1.91
C VAL A 280 -3.48 22.52 -1.81
N GLU A 281 -2.65 23.25 -1.07
CA GLU A 281 -2.71 24.72 -0.99
C GLU A 281 -2.47 25.37 -2.36
N LEU A 282 -1.43 24.94 -3.11
CA LEU A 282 -1.14 25.44 -4.45
C LEU A 282 -2.29 25.19 -5.45
N LEU A 283 -2.97 24.04 -5.34
CA LEU A 283 -4.15 23.71 -6.14
C LEU A 283 -5.33 24.61 -5.79
N ASP A 284 -5.54 24.88 -4.50
CA ASP A 284 -6.64 25.73 -4.02
C ASP A 284 -6.51 27.18 -4.45
N GLU A 285 -5.29 27.73 -4.42
CA GLU A 285 -4.99 29.07 -4.91
C GLU A 285 -5.32 29.26 -6.40
N ARG A 286 -5.37 28.15 -7.15
CA ARG A 286 -5.61 28.12 -8.60
C ARG A 286 -7.00 27.60 -8.96
N GLU A 287 -7.88 27.45 -7.97
CA GLU A 287 -9.24 26.93 -8.14
C GLU A 287 -9.30 25.49 -8.70
N LEU A 288 -8.20 24.73 -8.61
CA LEU A 288 -8.10 23.33 -9.04
C LEU A 288 -8.62 22.37 -7.97
N GLY A 289 -9.82 22.63 -7.47
CA GLY A 289 -10.50 21.84 -6.44
C GLY A 289 -10.75 20.38 -6.84
N MET A 290 -10.77 20.11 -8.15
CA MET A 290 -11.05 18.82 -8.78
C MET A 290 -9.83 17.91 -8.94
N VAL A 291 -8.63 18.42 -8.65
CA VAL A 291 -7.38 17.70 -8.81
C VAL A 291 -6.99 17.02 -7.48
N ALA A 292 -6.64 15.75 -7.56
CA ALA A 292 -6.11 14.96 -6.46
C ALA A 292 -4.59 15.14 -6.34
N VAL A 293 -4.04 14.81 -5.16
CA VAL A 293 -2.59 14.75 -4.94
C VAL A 293 -2.24 13.37 -4.43
N ARG A 294 -1.23 12.75 -5.03
CA ARG A 294 -0.70 11.44 -4.63
C ARG A 294 0.82 11.50 -4.48
N VAL A 295 1.31 11.10 -3.31
CA VAL A 295 2.74 10.85 -3.08
C VAL A 295 2.94 9.35 -2.97
N HIS A 296 3.82 8.81 -3.82
CA HIS A 296 4.02 7.38 -3.95
C HIS A 296 5.50 7.01 -4.05
N LYS A 297 5.87 5.82 -3.60
CA LYS A 297 7.24 5.31 -3.73
C LYS A 297 7.52 4.88 -5.17
N GLN A 298 8.63 5.35 -5.72
CA GLN A 298 9.12 5.01 -7.05
C GLN A 298 10.57 4.49 -6.97
N VAL A 299 10.91 3.60 -7.89
CA VAL A 299 12.29 3.16 -8.13
C VAL A 299 12.75 3.81 -9.43
N LEU A 300 13.93 4.43 -9.41
CA LEU A 300 14.67 4.70 -10.63
C LEU A 300 15.08 3.35 -11.20
N LEU A 301 14.35 2.84 -12.19
CA LEU A 301 14.86 1.72 -12.98
C LEU A 301 16.17 2.23 -13.57
N SER A 302 17.29 1.64 -13.17
CA SER A 302 18.64 2.01 -13.62
C SER A 302 18.79 1.68 -15.11
N TRP A 303 18.16 2.47 -15.95
CA TRP A 303 18.62 2.78 -17.29
C TRP A 303 19.29 4.13 -17.09
N GLU A 304 20.61 4.17 -17.26
CA GLU A 304 21.51 5.29 -16.93
C GLU A 304 20.85 6.67 -17.11
N TRP A 305 20.45 7.29 -16.00
CA TRP A 305 20.09 8.70 -15.96
C TRP A 305 21.41 9.49 -15.97
N GLN A 306 21.76 10.08 -17.11
CA GLN A 306 22.85 11.05 -17.17
C GLN A 306 22.34 12.40 -16.62
N PRO A 307 23.01 13.00 -15.60
CA PRO A 307 22.53 14.23 -14.97
C PRO A 307 22.54 15.50 -15.83
N GLU A 308 22.76 15.38 -17.14
CA GLU A 308 22.91 16.53 -18.05
C GLU A 308 21.70 16.80 -18.94
N ASP A 309 20.64 15.97 -18.88
CA ASP A 309 19.42 16.22 -19.65
C ASP A 309 18.35 16.90 -18.78
N ASP A 310 17.99 18.12 -19.19
CA ASP A 310 16.90 18.93 -18.67
C ASP A 310 15.63 18.11 -18.39
N TRP A 311 14.95 18.46 -17.30
CA TRP A 311 13.66 17.88 -16.90
C TRP A 311 12.70 17.83 -18.09
N HIS A 312 12.42 16.62 -18.59
CA HIS A 312 11.28 16.41 -19.47
C HIS A 312 10.01 16.55 -18.64
N VAL A 313 9.36 17.71 -18.78
CA VAL A 313 7.95 17.89 -18.47
C VAL A 313 7.19 16.97 -19.44
N HIS A 314 6.69 15.84 -18.93
CA HIS A 314 5.76 14.97 -19.63
C HIS A 314 4.32 15.26 -19.19
#